data_AF-A0A6A4N0A1-F1
#
_entry.id   AF-A0A6A4N0A1-F1
#
_cell.length_a   1.000
_cell.length_b   1.000
_cell.length_c   1.000
_cell.angle_alpha   90.00
_cell.angle_beta   90.00
_cell.angle_gamma   90.00
#
_symmetry.space_group_name_H-M   'P 1'
#
loop_
_entity.id
_entity.type
_entity.pdbx_description
1 polymer ?
#
loop_
_entity_poly.entity_id
_entity_poly.type
_entity_poly.pdbx_seq_one_letter_code
_entity_poly.pdbx_strand_id
1 'polypeptide(L)' 'MQVALRWIYEQGSSAVVKSFNKERMKLNIGIFDWELSNEESEKIKQIPQRRICTGEEFVSPNGPYKSLEELWDDDT' A
#
# COMPACT_ATOMS: atom_id res chain seq x y z
N MET A 1 6.54 -10.48 -1.18
CA MET A 1 6.78 -9.08 -0.75
C MET A 1 7.52 -8.30 -1.81
N GLN A 2 8.67 -8.78 -2.32
CA GLN A 2 9.53 -8.04 -3.26
C GLN A 2 8.79 -7.43 -4.46
N VAL A 3 7.91 -8.18 -5.14
CA VAL A 3 7.09 -7.66 -6.26
C VAL A 3 6.24 -6.44 -5.85
N ALA A 4 5.57 -6.50 -4.70
CA ALA A 4 4.77 -5.37 -4.23
C ALA A 4 5.63 -4.16 -3.88
N LEU A 5 6.82 -4.37 -3.29
CA LEU A 5 7.74 -3.28 -2.96
C LEU A 5 8.36 -2.66 -4.21
N ARG A 6 8.73 -3.49 -5.19
CA ARG A 6 9.19 -3.05 -6.50
C ARG A 6 8.13 -2.21 -7.20
N TRP A 7 6.88 -2.66 -7.19
CA TRP A 7 5.76 -1.91 -7.75
C TRP A 7 5.57 -0.55 -7.08
N ILE A 8 5.57 -0.46 -5.73
CA ILE A 8 5.49 0.82 -5.00
C ILE A 8 6.63 1.76 -5.40
N TYR A 9 7.85 1.24 -5.51
CA TYR A 9 9.01 2.00 -5.94
C TYR A 9 8.85 2.55 -7.37
N GLU A 10 8.35 1.74 -8.30
CA GLU A 10 8.08 2.18 -9.69
C GLU A 10 6.96 3.20 -9.81
N GLN A 11 6.02 3.26 -8.85
CA GLN A 11 5.03 4.34 -8.76
C GLN A 11 5.62 5.66 -8.23
N GLY A 12 6.94 5.73 -8.00
CA GLY A 12 7.62 6.91 -7.46
C GLY A 12 7.41 7.12 -5.96
N SER A 13 6.93 6.10 -5.25
CA SER A 13 6.67 6.15 -3.81
C SER A 13 7.70 5.34 -3.01
N SER A 14 7.91 5.70 -1.74
CA SER A 14 8.75 4.94 -0.81
C SER A 14 7.93 3.96 0.02
N ALA A 15 8.38 2.72 0.18
CA ALA A 15 7.73 1.73 1.04
C ALA A 15 8.41 1.62 2.41
N VAL A 16 7.63 1.67 3.50
CA VAL A 16 8.10 1.37 4.86
C VAL A 16 7.62 -0.03 5.25
N VAL A 17 8.53 -0.99 5.31
CA VAL A 17 8.20 -2.41 5.48
C VAL A 17 8.71 -2.94 6.81
N LYS A 18 7.82 -3.54 7.59
CA LYS A 18 8.15 -4.16 8.88
C LYS A 18 8.38 -5.67 8.73
N SER A 19 9.49 -6.18 9.28
CA SER A 19 9.72 -7.61 9.47
C SER A 19 10.65 -7.84 10.66
N PHE A 20 10.39 -8.88 11.45
CA PHE A 20 11.31 -9.36 12.49
C PHE A 20 12.20 -10.53 12.02
N ASN A 21 11.97 -11.02 10.80
CA ASN A 21 12.81 -12.06 10.19
C ASN A 21 13.92 -11.39 9.38
N LYS A 22 15.17 -11.65 9.77
CA LYS A 22 16.38 -11.06 9.19
C LYS A 22 16.54 -11.38 7.71
N GLU A 23 16.24 -12.60 7.29
CA GLU A 23 16.35 -12.99 5.88
C GLU A 23 15.31 -12.25 5.02
N ARG A 24 14.09 -12.08 5.52
CA ARG A 24 13.09 -11.22 4.85
C ARG A 24 13.52 -9.77 4.75
N MET A 25 14.19 -9.22 5.77
CA MET A 25 14.68 -7.85 5.73
C MET A 25 15.74 -7.67 4.63
N LYS A 26 16.68 -8.61 4.49
CA LYS A 26 17.67 -8.59 3.41
C LYS A 26 17.01 -8.68 2.03
N LEU A 27 16.08 -9.63 1.86
CA LEU A 27 15.37 -9.81 0.59
C LEU A 27 14.54 -8.57 0.20
N ASN A 28 13.90 -7.90 1.16
CA ASN A 28 13.12 -6.69 0.88
C ASN A 28 13.94 -5.52 0.34
N ILE A 29 15.26 -5.47 0.62
CA ILE A 29 16.17 -4.44 0.10
C ILE A 29 16.60 -4.75 -1.34
N GLY A 30 16.59 -6.03 -1.75
CA GLY A 30 17.01 -6.48 -3.08
C GLY A 30 16.01 -6.21 -4.23
N ILE A 31 15.30 -5.08 -4.19
CA ILE A 31 14.30 -4.70 -5.20
C ILE A 31 14.84 -3.72 -6.25
N PHE A 32 16.08 -3.23 -6.08
CA PHE A 32 16.64 -2.18 -6.93
C PHE A 32 17.35 -2.70 -8.18
N ASP A 33 17.75 -3.96 -8.18
CA ASP A 33 18.56 -4.57 -9.25
C ASP A 33 17.73 -5.11 -10.43
N TRP A 34 16.41 -4.92 -10.40
CA TRP A 34 15.48 -5.40 -11.42
C TRP A 34 14.23 -4.53 -11.47
N GLU A 35 13.41 -4.72 -12.51
CA GLU A 35 12.17 -3.98 -12.76
C GLU A 35 11.05 -4.93 -13.20
N LEU A 36 9.80 -4.50 -13.02
CA LEU A 36 8.66 -5.23 -13.54
C LEU A 36 8.57 -5.05 -15.06
N SER A 37 8.15 -6.10 -15.75
CA SER A 37 7.79 -5.96 -17.16
C SER A 37 6.51 -5.13 -17.31
N ASN A 38 6.31 -4.58 -18.51
CA ASN A 38 5.07 -3.88 -18.85
C ASN A 38 3.84 -4.78 -18.65
N GLU A 39 3.92 -6.06 -19.02
CA GLU A 39 2.82 -7.00 -18.86
C GLU A 39 2.47 -7.23 -17.37
N GLU A 40 3.47 -7.40 -16.51
CA GLU A 40 3.25 -7.53 -15.06
C GLU A 40 2.66 -6.26 -14.46
N SER A 41 3.15 -5.09 -14.88
CA SER A 41 2.63 -3.79 -14.46
C SER A 41 1.16 -3.61 -14.85
N GLU A 42 0.78 -3.99 -16.07
CA GLU A 42 -0.61 -3.95 -16.52
C GLU A 42 -1.50 -4.92 -15.73
N LYS A 43 -1.01 -6.11 -15.38
CA LYS A 43 -1.76 -7.05 -14.52
C LYS A 43 -2.01 -6.48 -13.13
N ILE A 44 -1.02 -5.78 -12.55
CA ILE A 44 -1.19 -5.16 -11.22
C ILE A 44 -2.22 -4.03 -11.26
N LYS A 45 -2.25 -3.22 -12.33
CA LYS A 45 -3.26 -2.15 -12.49
C LYS A 45 -4.70 -2.66 -12.51
N GLN A 46 -4.91 -3.91 -12.90
CA GLN A 46 -6.24 -4.53 -12.93
C GLN A 46 -6.72 -5.03 -11.55
N ILE A 47 -5.88 -4.97 -10.53
CA ILE A 47 -6.26 -5.40 -9.18
C ILE A 47 -7.29 -4.41 -8.61
N PRO A 48 -8.45 -4.88 -8.11
CA PRO A 48 -9.43 -4.01 -7.46
C PRO A 48 -8.83 -3.28 -6.26
N GLN A 49 -8.95 -1.96 -6.25
CA GLN A 49 -8.41 -1.13 -5.18
C GLN A 49 -9.28 -1.20 -3.94
N ARG A 50 -8.65 -1.32 -2.76
CA ARG A 50 -9.32 -1.32 -1.46
C ARG A 50 -8.41 -0.72 -0.39
N ARG A 51 -8.97 0.08 0.51
CA ARG A 51 -8.27 0.60 1.69
C ARG A 51 -8.28 -0.44 2.81
N ILE A 52 -7.11 -0.82 3.33
CA ILE A 52 -6.99 -1.78 4.44
C ILE A 52 -7.24 -1.09 5.79
N CYS A 53 -6.63 0.07 6.01
CA CYS A 53 -6.83 0.87 7.22
C CYS A 53 -7.96 1.87 6.96
N THR A 54 -9.20 1.47 7.25
CA THR A 54 -10.40 2.29 7.02
C THR A 54 -10.52 3.42 8.04
N GLY A 55 -9.92 3.32 9.23
CA GLY A 55 -9.98 4.36 10.24
C GLY A 55 -11.32 4.42 10.98
N GLU A 56 -12.09 3.33 10.99
CA GLU A 56 -13.36 3.21 11.72
C GLU A 56 -13.23 3.61 13.20
N GLU A 57 -12.07 3.36 13.80
CA GLU A 57 -11.74 3.74 15.16
C GLU A 57 -11.76 5.26 15.42
N PHE A 58 -11.64 6.07 14.37
CA PHE A 58 -11.68 7.54 14.44
C PHE A 58 -13.07 8.12 14.18
N VAL A 59 -14.05 7.29 13.82
CA VAL A 59 -15.42 7.71 13.49
C VAL A 59 -16.32 7.53 14.71
N SER A 60 -17.06 8.58 15.08
CA SER A 60 -18.11 8.44 16.09
C SER A 60 -19.17 9.52 15.99
N PRO A 61 -20.42 9.26 16.44
CA PRO A 61 -21.50 10.25 16.40
C PRO A 61 -21.17 11.55 17.15
N ASN A 62 -20.32 11.50 18.17
CA ASN A 62 -19.91 12.65 18.96
C ASN A 62 -18.51 13.17 18.61
N GLY A 63 -17.80 12.52 17.68
CA GLY A 63 -16.44 12.85 17.28
C GLY A 63 -16.36 13.88 16.16
N PRO A 64 -15.15 14.25 15.72
CA PRO A 64 -14.97 15.19 14.61
C PRO A 64 -15.48 14.64 13.27
N TYR A 65 -15.45 13.31 13.07
CA TYR A 65 -15.95 12.64 11.86
C TYR A 65 -17.11 11.72 12.21
N LYS A 66 -18.24 11.88 11.51
CA LYS A 66 -19.49 11.14 11.73
C LYS A 66 -19.62 9.90 10.86
N SER A 67 -18.88 9.84 9.76
CA SER A 67 -18.83 8.69 8.86
C SER A 67 -17.44 8.50 8.26
N LEU A 68 -17.22 7.39 7.56
CA LEU A 68 -15.97 7.13 6.85
C LEU A 68 -15.80 8.08 5.66
N GLU A 69 -16.88 8.43 5.00
CA GLU A 69 -16.88 9.37 3.88
C GLU A 69 -16.37 10.75 4.33
N GLU A 70 -16.81 11.24 5.49
CA GLU A 70 -16.32 12.50 6.08
C GLU A 70 -14.87 12.40 6.54
N LEU A 71 -14.43 11.24 7.05
CA LEU A 71 -13.03 11.03 7.45
C LEU A 71 -12.07 11.09 6.24
N TRP A 72 -12.56 10.70 5.07
CA TRP A 72 -11.75 10.53 3.86
C TRP A 72 -12.12 11.49 2.74
N ASP A 73 -12.88 12.55 3.02
CA ASP A 73 -13.30 13.58 2.07
C ASP A 73 -13.87 13.03 0.75
N ASP A 74 -14.71 11.98 0.82
CA ASP A 74 -15.33 11.28 -0.34
C ASP A 74 -14.35 10.59 -1.33
N ASP A 75 -13.06 10.44 -1.00
CA ASP A 75 -12.07 9.67 -1.80
C ASP A 75 -12.21 8.13 -1.60
N THR A 76 -13.43 7.60 -1.72
CA THR A 76 -13.72 6.14 -1.61
C THR A 76 -13.72 5.40 -2.94
#